data_AF-A0AAD6YHA6-F1
#
_entry.id   AF-A0AAD6YHA6-F1
#
_cell.length_a   1.000
_cell.length_b   1.000
_cell.length_c   1.000
_cell.angle_alpha   90.00
_cell.angle_beta   90.00
_cell.angle_gamma   90.00
#
_symmetry.space_group_name_H-M   'P 1'
#
loop_
_entity.id
_entity.type
_entity.pdbx_description
1 polymer ?
#
loop_
_entity_poly.entity_id
_entity_poly.type
_entity_poly.pdbx_seq_one_letter_code
_entity_poly.pdbx_strand_id
1 'polypeptide(L)'
;MGIYYHPTRRDFPGADSFYILEPGHALLFQASVKAAPHGFTEEAVDWFEARGITKFTYIFVFPPKYKPQVQLPPAHEDKFKGRIFFTIHVKIITEIM
;
A
#
# COMPACT_ATOMS: atom_id res chain seq x y z
N MET A 1 -8.64 -17.80 2.95
CA MET A 1 -9.65 -16.72 2.79
C MET A 1 -8.92 -15.43 3.12
N GLY A 2 -8.78 -14.51 2.17
CA GLY A 2 -8.08 -13.25 2.42
C GLY A 2 -9.05 -12.15 2.87
N ILE A 3 -8.52 -11.17 3.60
CA ILE A 3 -9.30 -10.06 4.16
C ILE A 3 -8.89 -8.78 3.44
N TYR A 4 -9.83 -8.12 2.76
CA TYR A 4 -9.64 -6.78 2.21
C TYR A 4 -10.14 -5.72 3.20
N TYR A 5 -9.36 -4.65 3.36
CA TYR A 5 -9.76 -3.49 4.15
C TYR A 5 -9.27 -2.19 3.51
N HIS A 6 -10.19 -1.22 3.44
CA HIS A 6 -9.91 0.15 3.02
C HIS A 6 -10.11 1.09 4.21
N PRO A 7 -9.03 1.56 4.85
CA PRO A 7 -9.13 2.46 5.98
C PRO A 7 -9.76 3.79 5.57
N THR A 8 -10.94 4.12 6.12
CA THR A 8 -11.64 5.39 5.85
C THR A 8 -11.67 6.32 7.05
N ARG A 9 -11.25 5.85 8.22
CA ARG A 9 -11.39 6.59 9.47
C ARG A 9 -10.08 7.23 9.91
N ARG A 10 -10.24 8.36 10.60
CA ARG A 10 -9.16 9.17 11.20
C ARG A 10 -8.42 8.46 12.34
N ASP A 11 -9.01 7.41 12.91
CA ASP A 11 -8.47 6.60 14.01
C ASP A 11 -7.70 5.36 13.53
N PHE A 12 -7.72 5.05 12.23
CA PHE A 12 -6.88 3.98 11.72
C PHE A 12 -5.42 4.46 11.71
N PRO A 13 -4.43 3.60 12.01
CA PRO A 13 -3.03 4.01 12.22
C PRO A 13 -2.31 4.61 10.99
N GLY A 14 -2.98 5.12 9.96
CA GLY A 14 -2.33 5.76 8.82
C GLY A 14 -1.67 4.76 7.87
N ALA A 15 -2.49 3.88 7.32
CA ALA A 15 -2.12 2.89 6.32
C ALA A 15 -3.00 3.04 5.09
N ASP A 16 -2.44 2.81 3.90
CA ASP A 16 -3.22 2.65 2.68
C ASP A 16 -4.06 1.34 2.71
N SER A 17 -4.86 1.14 1.67
CA SER A 17 -5.65 -0.09 1.50
C SER A 17 -4.76 -1.35 1.57
N PHE A 18 -5.30 -2.43 2.13
CA PHE A 18 -4.56 -3.67 2.22
C PHE A 18 -5.44 -4.92 2.08
N TYR A 19 -4.75 -6.03 1.82
CA TYR A 19 -5.27 -7.36 1.69
C TYR A 19 -4.35 -8.35 2.43
N ILE A 20 -4.90 -9.18 3.30
CA ILE A 20 -4.13 -10.26 3.94
C ILE A 20 -4.11 -11.45 2.98
N LEU A 21 -2.96 -11.70 2.36
CA LEU A 21 -2.79 -12.69 1.29
C LEU A 21 -2.69 -14.11 1.85
N GLU A 22 -1.82 -14.28 2.84
CA GLU A 22 -1.54 -15.54 3.54
C GLU A 22 -1.23 -15.24 5.02
N PRO A 23 -1.26 -16.25 5.92
CA PRO A 23 -0.89 -16.06 7.31
C PRO A 23 0.48 -15.36 7.44
N GLY A 24 0.49 -14.18 8.06
CA GLY A 24 1.71 -13.42 8.30
C GLY A 24 2.13 -12.46 7.18
N HIS A 25 1.37 -12.35 6.08
CA HIS A 25 1.72 -11.48 4.95
C HIS A 25 0.57 -10.55 4.55
N ALA A 26 0.82 -9.24 4.63
CA ALA A 26 -0.06 -8.21 4.10
C ALA A 26 0.43 -7.68 2.74
N LEU A 27 -0.50 -7.59 1.79
CA LEU A 27 -0.34 -6.89 0.52
C LEU A 27 -1.05 -5.56 0.63
N LEU A 28 -0.34 -4.47 0.41
CA LEU A 28 -0.84 -3.13 0.59
C LEU A 28 -0.75 -2.39 -0.73
N PHE A 29 -1.75 -1.58 -1.03
CA PHE A 29 -1.87 -1.01 -2.36
C PHE A 29 -2.54 0.34 -2.36
N GLN A 30 -2.04 1.19 -3.25
CA GLN A 30 -2.61 2.50 -3.49
C GLN A 30 -2.44 2.91 -4.95
N ALA A 31 -3.43 3.65 -5.46
CA ALA A 31 -3.38 4.28 -6.77
C ALA A 31 -3.51 5.80 -6.60
N SER A 32 -2.63 6.56 -7.26
CA SER A 32 -2.67 8.01 -7.20
C SER A 32 -2.47 8.62 -8.58
N VAL A 33 -3.26 9.63 -8.92
CA VAL A 33 -3.14 10.41 -10.16
C VAL A 33 -2.19 11.60 -10.04
N LYS A 34 -1.57 11.78 -8.86
CA LYS A 34 -0.62 12.85 -8.54
C LYS A 34 0.59 12.28 -7.79
N ALA A 35 1.70 13.02 -7.76
CA ALA A 35 2.83 12.73 -6.88
C ALA A 35 2.51 13.17 -5.44
N ALA A 36 1.52 12.56 -4.81
CA ALA A 36 1.29 12.72 -3.37
C ALA A 36 2.09 11.64 -2.62
N PRO A 37 2.69 11.95 -1.47
CA PRO A 37 3.28 10.95 -0.62
C PRO A 37 2.21 9.99 -0.09
N HIS A 38 2.46 8.71 -0.26
CA HIS A 38 1.65 7.60 0.27
C HIS A 38 2.56 6.66 1.07
N GLY A 39 2.02 5.83 1.96
CA GLY A 39 2.89 5.06 2.85
C GLY A 39 2.26 4.60 4.14
N PHE A 40 3.12 4.32 5.12
CA PHE A 40 2.76 3.82 6.45
C PHE A 40 3.38 4.65 7.54
N THR A 41 2.69 4.72 8.67
CA THR A 41 3.27 5.10 9.95
C THR A 41 3.88 3.88 10.65
N GLU A 42 4.68 4.11 11.68
CA GLU A 42 5.15 3.05 12.60
C GLU A 42 3.97 2.37 13.30
N GLU A 43 2.98 3.15 13.74
CA GLU A 43 1.77 2.66 14.42
C GLU A 43 0.99 1.64 13.57
N ALA A 44 0.97 1.83 12.24
CA ALA A 44 0.36 0.87 11.33
C ALA A 44 1.11 -0.45 11.31
N VAL A 45 2.46 -0.41 11.27
CA VAL A 45 3.28 -1.62 11.29
C VAL A 45 3.06 -2.37 12.60
N ASP A 46 3.14 -1.68 13.74
CA ASP A 46 2.91 -2.28 15.06
C ASP A 46 1.53 -2.94 15.17
N TRP A 47 0.50 -2.29 14.62
CA TRP A 47 -0.86 -2.84 14.58
C TRP A 47 -0.93 -4.15 13.80
N PHE A 48 -0.21 -4.25 12.68
CA PHE A 48 -0.12 -5.47 11.88
C PHE A 48 0.68 -6.57 12.60
N GLU A 49 1.79 -6.21 13.24
CA GLU A 49 2.64 -7.16 13.96
C GLU A 49 1.94 -7.79 15.17
N ALA A 50 1.18 -6.99 15.91
CA ALA A 50 0.32 -7.47 17.00
C ALA A 50 -0.71 -8.52 16.53
N ARG A 51 -0.94 -8.64 15.22
CA ARG A 51 -1.86 -9.59 14.57
C ARG A 51 -1.11 -10.69 13.81
N GLY A 52 0.20 -10.81 14.02
CA GLY A 52 1.05 -11.85 13.44
C GLY A 52 1.50 -11.58 12.01
N ILE A 53 1.25 -10.38 11.46
CA ILE A 53 1.75 -9.98 10.13
C ILE A 53 3.18 -9.50 10.27
N THR A 54 4.12 -10.17 9.61
CA THR A 54 5.57 -9.89 9.68
C THR A 54 6.20 -9.63 8.31
N LYS A 55 5.44 -9.83 7.23
CA LYS A 55 5.84 -9.57 5.85
C LYS A 55 4.90 -8.58 5.21
N PHE A 56 5.47 -7.64 4.45
CA PHE A 56 4.71 -6.62 3.75
C PHE A 56 5.14 -6.54 2.28
N THR A 57 4.16 -6.45 1.38
CA THR A 57 4.36 -6.10 -0.03
C THR A 57 3.58 -4.83 -0.33
N TYR A 58 4.27 -3.79 -0.79
CA TYR A 58 3.61 -2.53 -1.16
C TYR A 58 3.54 -2.36 -2.67
N ILE A 59 2.35 -2.02 -3.15
CA ILE A 59 2.01 -1.82 -4.54
C ILE A 59 1.57 -0.36 -4.71
N PHE A 60 2.32 0.41 -5.48
CA PHE A 60 1.95 1.78 -5.80
C PHE A 60 1.77 1.98 -7.29
N VAL A 61 0.58 2.41 -7.68
CA VAL A 61 0.20 2.70 -9.06
C VAL A 61 0.12 4.20 -9.25
N PHE A 62 0.88 4.72 -10.21
CA PHE A 62 0.95 6.15 -10.51
C PHE A 62 1.17 6.40 -12.02
N PRO A 63 0.76 7.58 -12.55
CA PRO A 63 1.01 7.94 -13.94
C PRO A 63 2.51 8.04 -14.27
N PRO A 64 2.94 7.70 -15.50
CA PRO A 64 4.35 7.72 -15.93
C PRO A 64 5.06 9.06 -15.75
N LYS A 65 4.31 10.17 -15.79
CA LYS A 65 4.87 11.52 -15.64
C LYS A 65 5.30 11.86 -14.21
N TYR A 66 4.95 11.04 -13.22
CA TYR A 66 5.28 11.27 -11.82
C TYR A 66 6.31 10.26 -11.32
N LYS A 67 7.11 10.67 -10.34
CA LYS A 67 7.97 9.75 -9.59
C LYS A 67 7.17 9.16 -8.41
N PRO A 68 7.35 7.88 -8.08
CA PRO A 68 6.71 7.31 -6.90
C PRO A 68 7.23 8.02 -5.65
N GLN A 69 6.32 8.42 -4.77
CA GLN A 69 6.65 8.96 -3.45
C GLN A 69 6.01 8.05 -2.40
N VAL A 70 6.78 7.06 -1.95
CA VAL A 70 6.35 6.13 -0.90
C VAL A 70 7.19 6.38 0.35
N GLN A 71 6.55 6.71 1.46
CA GLN A 71 7.17 6.86 2.76
C GLN A 71 6.98 5.58 3.55
N LEU A 72 8.09 4.89 3.82
CA LEU A 72 8.10 3.73 4.70
C LEU A 72 8.68 4.14 6.05
N PRO A 73 8.21 3.54 7.16
CA PRO A 73 8.77 3.80 8.46
C PRO A 73 10.24 3.38 8.51
N PRO A 74 11.18 4.29 8.83
CA PRO A 74 12.62 3.99 8.77
C PRO A 74 13.02 2.77 9.62
N ALA A 75 12.37 2.59 10.78
CA ALA A 75 12.63 1.47 11.69
C ALA A 75 12.18 0.10 11.17
N HIS A 76 11.47 0.04 10.05
CA HIS A 76 10.86 -1.17 9.52
C HIS A 76 11.14 -1.41 8.04
N GLU A 77 12.11 -0.69 7.45
CA GLU A 77 12.44 -0.83 6.02
C GLU A 77 12.83 -2.26 5.64
N ASP A 78 13.46 -3.00 6.56
CA ASP A 78 13.89 -4.39 6.41
C ASP A 78 12.71 -5.37 6.24
N LYS A 79 11.52 -5.01 6.71
CA LYS A 79 10.30 -5.83 6.64
C LYS A 79 9.63 -5.76 5.26
N PHE A 80 9.97 -4.78 4.44
CA PHE A 80 9.46 -4.62 3.08
C PHE A 80 10.33 -5.40 2.08
N LYS A 81 10.10 -6.73 2.03
CA LYS A 81 10.90 -7.67 1.20
C LYS A 81 10.77 -7.48 -0.31
N GLY A 82 9.84 -6.64 -0.77
CA GLY A 82 9.70 -6.27 -2.17
C GLY A 82 8.99 -4.92 -2.31
N ARG A 83 9.69 -3.93 -2.88
CA ARG A 83 9.08 -2.68 -3.35
C ARG A 83 8.81 -2.87 -4.84
N ILE A 84 7.55 -3.07 -5.22
CA ILE A 84 7.20 -3.20 -6.63
C ILE A 84 6.53 -1.90 -7.08
N PHE A 85 7.29 -1.10 -7.82
CA PHE A 85 6.78 0.10 -8.49
C PHE A 85 6.48 -0.28 -9.94
N PHE A 86 5.22 -0.20 -10.34
CA PHE A 86 4.86 -0.38 -11.74
C PHE A 86 4.08 0.83 -12.24
N THR A 87 4.54 1.33 -13.36
CA THR A 87 3.89 2.38 -14.11
C THR A 87 2.80 1.74 -14.96
N ILE A 88 1.54 2.10 -14.74
CA ILE A 88 0.44 1.62 -15.59
C ILE A 88 0.13 2.70 -16.62
N HIS A 89 0.23 2.34 -17.91
CA HIS A 89 -0.43 3.10 -18.98
C HIS A 89 -1.92 2.81 -18.88
N VAL A 90 -2.65 3.62 -18.11
CA VAL A 90 -4.12 3.51 -18.07
C VAL A 90 -4.65 4.04 -19.39
N LYS A 91 -4.95 3.14 -20.34
CA LYS A 91 -5.85 3.45 -21.45
C LYS A 91 -7.26 3.47 -20.87
N ILE A 92 -7.75 4.66 -20.52
CA ILE A 92 -9.15 4.84 -20.14
C ILE A 92 -9.96 4.54 -21.40
N ILE A 93 -10.63 3.39 -21.42
CA ILE A 93 -11.64 3.09 -22.45
C ILE A 93 -12.91 3.80 -22.00
N THR A 94 -13.06 5.07 -22.36
CA THR A 94 -14.36 5.76 -22.30
C THR A 94 -15.18 5.34 -23.51
N GLU A 95 -15.74 4.15 -23.47
CA GLU A 95 -16.94 3.83 -24.24
C GLU A 95 -17.89 3.07 -23.31
N ILE A 96 -18.71 3.84 -22.59
CA ILE A 96 -19.99 3.34 -22.10
C ILE A 96 -21.02 4.09 -22.94
N MET A 97 -21.51 3.36 -23.96
CA MET A 97 -22.70 3.57 -24.80
C MET A 97 -23.20 5.00 -25.02
#